data_AF-A0A0F5QFS7-F1
#
_entry.id   AF-A0A0F5QFS7-F1
#
_cell.length_a   1.000
_cell.length_b   1.000
_cell.length_c   1.000
_cell.angle_alpha   90.00
_cell.angle_beta   90.00
_cell.angle_gamma   90.00
#
_symmetry.space_group_name_H-M   'P 1'
#
loop_
_entity.id
_entity.type
_entity.pdbx_description
1 polymer ?
#
loop_
_entity_poly.entity_id
_entity_poly.type
_entity_poly.pdbx_seq_one_letter_code
_entity_poly.pdbx_strand_id
1 'polypeptide(L)'
;MPNAANRPHTTTSTAAHTASRGAMHAVPFAGLLEPVIVDAPVLYPFAGSLERSHTELGWRWVTRDLCPDLIPESELSSGQFGKADLEAVMPQVLQRMKEALAAADEDFDARRRLRAMLGNDEARAALPTILAALRARALLPKAQAFGRATNTITDDQALGVALQSMPLNDPALAALLFHAAMSQIANPSRIATAILKLAGNGTEANVERAGFAPIVDAMLAHAQNQLHVLQPMGPFADIDLTCRGLERYHRLVRALTGHIEFSRNSRWSTVLATITKKVSERIEPRLRDVVADVNQSLRHAREGVADRLDDDRLLAALNGTYLLATIRDCRDSLALNATFDQAWSQTGQALEMHLRRNLDLIRKDPGDAITGARLDAGIKMAEVRFNSEYADTLRRARAAAERRI
;
A
#
# COMPACT_ATOMS: atom_id res chain seq x y z
N MET A 1 -10.81 7.75 -57.06
CA MET A 1 -11.50 7.77 -55.75
C MET A 1 -10.53 7.29 -54.68
N PRO A 2 -9.90 8.20 -53.90
CA PRO A 2 -8.90 7.85 -52.91
C PRO A 2 -9.38 8.01 -51.44
N ASN A 3 -8.85 7.13 -50.59
CA ASN A 3 -8.55 7.24 -49.15
C ASN A 3 -9.46 8.04 -48.21
N ALA A 4 -10.19 7.33 -47.35
CA ALA A 4 -10.64 7.79 -46.04
C ALA A 4 -9.69 7.24 -44.96
N ALA A 5 -9.04 8.14 -44.23
CA ALA A 5 -8.09 7.85 -43.17
C ALA A 5 -8.77 7.70 -41.80
N ASN A 6 -8.55 6.53 -41.20
CA ASN A 6 -8.12 6.28 -39.81
C ASN A 6 -8.53 7.28 -38.70
N ARG A 7 -9.39 6.82 -37.78
CA ARG A 7 -9.43 7.24 -36.36
C ARG A 7 -9.67 6.02 -35.46
N PRO A 8 -8.87 5.80 -34.39
CA PRO A 8 -9.04 4.65 -33.50
C PRO A 8 -10.13 4.90 -32.45
N HIS A 9 -11.04 3.94 -32.31
CA HIS A 9 -11.99 3.88 -31.20
C HIS A 9 -11.28 3.46 -29.91
N THR A 10 -11.13 4.39 -28.98
CA THR A 10 -10.90 4.13 -27.56
C THR A 10 -12.17 3.52 -26.95
N THR A 11 -12.15 2.21 -26.67
CA THR A 11 -13.11 1.57 -25.79
C THR A 11 -12.69 1.79 -24.34
N THR A 12 -13.32 2.76 -23.70
CA THR A 12 -13.32 3.00 -22.26
C THR A 12 -13.97 1.80 -21.57
N SER A 13 -13.17 0.98 -20.89
CA SER A 13 -13.66 -0.08 -20.01
C SER A 13 -14.17 0.55 -18.72
N THR A 14 -15.46 0.88 -18.69
CA THR A 14 -16.21 1.16 -17.45
C THR A 14 -16.49 -0.16 -16.75
N ALA A 15 -15.56 -0.58 -15.89
CA ALA A 15 -15.83 -1.62 -14.90
C ALA A 15 -16.83 -1.05 -13.88
N ALA A 16 -18.09 -1.45 -14.03
CA ALA A 16 -19.14 -1.18 -13.08
C ALA A 16 -18.82 -1.91 -11.77
N HIS A 17 -18.45 -1.15 -10.74
CA HIS A 17 -18.44 -1.63 -9.37
C HIS A 17 -19.88 -1.96 -8.95
N THR A 18 -20.19 -3.24 -8.90
CA THR A 18 -21.39 -3.77 -8.24
C THR A 18 -21.25 -3.50 -6.74
N ALA A 19 -21.73 -2.33 -6.31
CA ALA A 19 -21.86 -1.98 -4.92
C ALA A 19 -22.84 -2.97 -4.26
N SER A 20 -22.32 -3.85 -3.40
CA SER A 20 -23.15 -4.57 -2.47
C SER A 20 -23.76 -3.55 -1.51
N ARG A 21 -25.10 -3.48 -1.48
CA ARG A 21 -25.86 -2.70 -0.50
C ARG A 21 -25.79 -3.40 0.86
N GLY A 22 -24.62 -3.37 1.48
CA GLY A 22 -24.46 -3.44 2.93
C GLY A 22 -24.38 -2.01 3.44
N ALA A 23 -25.01 -1.70 4.58
CA ALA A 23 -25.05 -0.36 5.17
C ALA A 23 -23.71 0.38 5.00
N MET A 24 -23.71 1.51 4.27
CA MET A 24 -22.55 2.40 4.25
C MET A 24 -22.31 2.85 5.68
N HIS A 25 -21.39 2.21 6.38
CA HIS A 25 -20.84 2.78 7.59
C HIS A 25 -20.29 4.15 7.20
N ALA A 26 -20.87 5.22 7.78
CA ALA A 26 -20.47 6.57 7.49
C ALA A 26 -18.95 6.71 7.68
N VAL A 27 -18.26 7.16 6.63
CA VAL A 27 -16.82 7.41 6.67
C VAL A 27 -16.54 8.36 7.85
N PRO A 28 -15.58 8.05 8.75
CA PRO A 28 -15.32 8.88 9.92
C PRO A 28 -15.13 10.35 9.54
N PHE A 29 -15.81 11.24 10.27
CA PHE A 29 -15.77 12.69 10.04
C PHE A 29 -16.06 13.07 8.57
N ALA A 30 -16.97 12.36 7.91
CA ALA A 30 -17.34 12.56 6.50
C ALA A 30 -16.14 12.58 5.54
N GLY A 31 -15.06 11.85 5.87
CA GLY A 31 -13.83 11.77 5.09
C GLY A 31 -12.93 13.01 5.16
N LEU A 32 -13.20 13.98 6.04
CA LEU A 32 -12.35 15.17 6.22
C LEU A 32 -10.91 14.83 6.63
N LEU A 33 -10.72 13.71 7.33
CA LEU A 33 -9.43 13.27 7.86
C LEU A 33 -8.76 12.18 7.04
N GLU A 34 -9.38 11.72 5.94
CA GLU A 34 -8.85 10.62 5.11
C GLU A 34 -7.37 10.81 4.69
N PRO A 35 -6.87 12.03 4.39
CA PRO A 35 -5.46 12.23 4.04
C PRO A 35 -4.44 11.83 5.11
N VAL A 36 -4.86 11.69 6.38
CA VAL A 36 -4.01 11.32 7.51
C VAL A 36 -4.41 10.00 8.16
N ILE A 37 -5.37 9.28 7.59
CA ILE A 37 -5.79 7.97 8.10
C ILE A 37 -4.84 6.88 7.58
N VAL A 38 -4.46 5.97 8.49
CA VAL A 38 -3.72 4.75 8.20
C VAL A 38 -4.52 3.53 8.64
N ASP A 39 -4.29 2.41 7.98
CA ASP A 39 -4.99 1.15 8.23
C ASP A 39 -4.13 0.21 9.08
N ALA A 40 -4.80 -0.62 9.89
CA ALA A 40 -4.12 -1.62 10.69
C ALA A 40 -3.43 -2.68 9.79
N PRO A 41 -2.28 -3.22 10.21
CA PRO A 41 -1.64 -3.02 11.52
C PRO A 41 -0.76 -1.76 11.61
N VAL A 42 -0.89 -1.01 12.71
CA VAL A 42 0.00 0.11 13.06
C VAL A 42 0.97 -0.36 14.15
N LEU A 43 2.25 -0.41 13.82
CA LEU A 43 3.29 -0.91 14.74
C LEU A 43 3.82 0.20 15.65
N TYR A 44 3.87 1.42 15.10
CA TYR A 44 4.32 2.61 15.82
C TYR A 44 3.39 3.78 15.53
N PRO A 45 2.96 4.52 16.56
CA PRO A 45 2.22 5.75 16.36
C PRO A 45 3.17 6.85 15.82
N PHE A 46 2.65 7.64 14.89
CA PHE A 46 3.29 8.86 14.40
C PHE A 46 2.34 10.04 14.57
N ALA A 47 2.88 11.20 14.92
CA ALA A 47 2.09 12.41 15.16
C ALA A 47 1.28 12.88 13.94
N GLY A 48 1.70 12.49 12.73
CA GLY A 48 1.03 12.86 11.48
C GLY A 48 -0.03 11.87 10.99
N SER A 49 -0.23 10.74 11.66
CA SER A 49 -1.11 9.66 11.21
C SER A 49 -2.14 9.28 12.27
N LEU A 50 -3.33 8.90 11.83
CA LEU A 50 -4.44 8.45 12.65
C LEU A 50 -4.86 7.05 12.22
N GLU A 51 -4.90 6.09 13.15
CA GLU A 51 -5.44 4.77 12.81
C GLU A 51 -6.95 4.86 12.54
N ARG A 52 -7.42 4.16 11.51
CA ARG A 52 -8.83 4.17 11.12
C ARG A 52 -9.75 3.75 12.28
N SER A 53 -9.39 2.68 12.99
CA SER A 53 -10.15 2.16 14.14
C SER A 53 -10.33 3.22 15.24
N HIS A 54 -9.27 3.95 15.59
CA HIS A 54 -9.32 5.03 16.58
C HIS A 54 -10.14 6.22 16.08
N THR A 55 -10.08 6.52 14.79
CA THR A 55 -10.84 7.60 14.17
C THR A 55 -12.34 7.28 14.12
N GLU A 56 -12.72 6.02 13.87
CA GLU A 56 -14.09 5.52 13.93
C GLU A 56 -14.66 5.62 15.35
N LEU A 57 -13.88 5.25 16.37
CA LEU A 57 -14.28 5.37 17.77
C LEU A 57 -14.45 6.85 18.17
N GLY A 58 -13.51 7.71 17.78
CA GLY A 58 -13.61 9.14 17.98
C GLY A 58 -14.83 9.75 17.28
N TRP A 59 -15.14 9.30 16.06
CA TRP A 59 -16.31 9.74 15.32
C TRP A 59 -17.61 9.33 16.02
N ARG A 60 -17.71 8.06 16.42
CA ARG A 60 -18.87 7.55 17.17
C ARG A 60 -19.09 8.32 18.48
N TRP A 61 -18.01 8.63 19.21
CA TRP A 61 -18.10 9.45 20.41
C TRP A 61 -18.63 10.86 20.10
N VAL A 62 -18.14 11.49 19.03
CA VAL A 62 -18.62 12.81 18.62
C VAL A 62 -20.11 12.79 18.26
N THR A 63 -20.56 11.81 17.47
CA THR A 63 -21.94 11.77 16.98
C THR A 63 -22.95 11.29 18.02
N ARG A 64 -22.56 10.33 18.86
CA ARG A 64 -23.47 9.71 19.85
C ARG A 64 -23.49 10.48 21.16
N ASP A 65 -22.32 10.85 21.68
CA ASP A 65 -22.17 11.29 23.07
C ASP A 65 -21.98 12.80 23.20
N LEU A 66 -21.31 13.44 22.24
CA LEU A 66 -20.86 14.84 22.37
C LEU A 66 -21.74 15.86 21.63
N CYS A 67 -22.15 15.53 20.40
CA CYS A 67 -22.85 16.40 19.48
C CYS A 67 -24.10 15.76 18.83
N PRO A 68 -24.92 14.95 19.54
CA PRO A 68 -26.09 14.30 18.93
C PRO A 68 -27.14 15.30 18.42
N ASP A 69 -27.16 16.51 18.99
CA ASP A 69 -28.01 17.63 18.59
C ASP A 69 -27.54 18.34 17.31
N LEU A 70 -26.24 18.28 17.00
CA LEU A 70 -25.65 18.90 15.82
C LEU A 70 -25.50 17.91 14.66
N ILE A 71 -25.42 16.62 14.96
CA ILE A 71 -25.17 15.55 14.00
C ILE A 71 -26.20 14.44 14.22
N PRO A 72 -27.42 14.58 13.67
CA PRO A 72 -28.50 13.61 13.90
C PRO A 72 -28.18 12.24 13.31
N GLU A 73 -28.32 11.18 14.11
CA GLU A 73 -28.06 9.79 13.67
C GLU A 73 -28.95 9.37 12.49
N SER A 74 -30.18 9.89 12.41
CA SER A 74 -31.09 9.67 11.28
C SER A 74 -30.57 10.20 9.95
N GLU A 75 -29.87 11.34 9.97
CA GLU A 75 -29.30 11.95 8.77
C GLU A 75 -27.99 11.26 8.36
N LEU A 76 -27.20 10.81 9.33
CA LEU A 76 -26.02 9.97 9.09
C LEU A 76 -26.38 8.62 8.47
N SER A 77 -27.37 7.93 9.04
CA SER A 77 -27.80 6.60 8.58
C SER A 77 -28.49 6.63 7.22
N SER A 78 -29.17 7.73 6.88
CA SER A 78 -29.75 7.97 5.56
C SER A 78 -28.77 8.52 4.52
N GLY A 79 -27.54 8.87 4.94
CA GLY A 79 -26.51 9.45 4.06
C GLY A 79 -26.78 10.90 3.66
N GLN A 80 -27.70 11.58 4.34
CA GLN A 80 -28.06 12.99 4.10
C GLN A 80 -27.08 13.95 4.77
N PHE A 81 -26.41 13.53 5.84
CA PHE A 81 -25.38 14.32 6.51
C PHE A 81 -24.00 14.09 5.87
N GLY A 82 -23.49 15.10 5.17
CA GLY A 82 -22.25 15.03 4.41
C GLY A 82 -21.15 15.96 4.93
N LYS A 83 -20.12 16.11 4.10
CA LYS A 83 -18.95 16.94 4.40
C LYS A 83 -19.30 18.42 4.60
N ALA A 84 -20.24 18.94 3.81
CA ALA A 84 -20.66 20.35 3.89
C ALA A 84 -21.41 20.64 5.20
N ASP A 85 -22.29 19.73 5.61
CA ASP A 85 -23.05 19.83 6.86
C ASP A 85 -22.12 19.77 8.07
N LEU A 86 -21.17 18.84 8.05
CA LEU A 86 -20.14 18.74 9.09
C LEU A 86 -19.26 19.99 9.17
N GLU A 87 -18.90 20.59 8.05
CA GLU A 87 -18.15 21.85 8.03
C GLU A 87 -18.94 23.01 8.65
N ALA A 88 -20.26 23.07 8.44
CA ALA A 88 -21.13 24.12 8.99
C ALA A 88 -21.19 24.09 10.53
N VAL A 89 -21.15 22.89 11.13
CA VAL A 89 -21.20 22.71 12.61
C VAL A 89 -19.82 22.50 13.24
N MET A 90 -18.74 22.55 12.45
CA MET A 90 -17.39 22.23 12.93
C MET A 90 -16.90 23.13 14.07
N PRO A 91 -17.16 24.45 14.10
CA PRO A 91 -16.75 25.29 15.23
C PRO A 91 -17.32 24.80 16.56
N GLN A 92 -18.59 24.41 16.59
CA GLN A 92 -19.24 23.89 17.80
C GLN A 92 -18.68 22.51 18.17
N VAL A 93 -18.48 21.62 17.18
CA VAL A 93 -17.86 20.30 17.41
C VAL A 93 -16.46 20.45 18.03
N LEU A 94 -15.60 21.28 17.45
CA LEU A 94 -14.24 21.52 17.94
C LEU A 94 -14.23 22.08 19.36
N GLN A 95 -15.15 22.99 19.68
CA GLN A 95 -15.26 23.58 21.00
C GLN A 95 -15.65 22.53 22.04
N ARG A 96 -16.71 21.74 21.78
CA ARG A 96 -17.15 20.67 22.69
C ARG A 96 -16.09 19.59 22.87
N MET A 97 -15.37 19.22 21.80
CA MET A 97 -14.27 18.26 21.90
C MET A 97 -13.15 18.79 22.81
N LYS A 98 -12.79 20.07 22.67
CA LYS A 98 -11.77 20.72 23.50
C LYS A 98 -12.19 20.74 24.98
N GLU A 99 -13.44 21.12 25.26
CA GLU A 99 -13.99 21.16 26.62
C GLU A 99 -14.04 19.78 27.27
N ALA A 100 -14.52 18.76 26.54
CA ALA A 100 -14.59 17.40 27.04
C ALA A 100 -13.21 16.79 27.34
N LEU A 101 -12.21 17.10 26.50
CA LEU A 101 -10.83 16.68 26.75
C LEU A 101 -10.23 17.40 27.97
N ALA A 102 -10.43 18.71 28.10
CA ALA A 102 -9.96 19.46 29.27
C ALA A 102 -10.59 18.94 30.57
N ALA A 103 -11.90 18.68 30.57
CA ALA A 103 -12.60 18.10 31.72
C ALA A 103 -12.05 16.71 32.10
N ALA A 104 -11.73 15.86 31.12
CA ALA A 104 -11.13 14.55 31.37
C ALA A 104 -9.67 14.61 31.85
N ASP A 105 -8.96 15.71 31.59
CA ASP A 105 -7.61 15.93 32.10
C ASP A 105 -7.63 16.42 33.56
N GLU A 106 -8.66 17.17 33.96
CA GLU A 106 -8.80 17.72 35.31
C GLU A 106 -9.54 16.79 36.29
N ASP A 107 -10.53 16.01 35.83
CA ASP A 107 -11.39 15.17 36.66
C ASP A 107 -11.23 13.67 36.35
N PHE A 108 -10.98 12.88 37.40
CA PHE A 108 -10.88 11.42 37.31
C PHE A 108 -12.19 10.76 36.84
N ASP A 109 -13.34 11.26 37.30
CA ASP A 109 -14.64 10.69 36.91
C ASP A 109 -14.96 11.01 35.46
N ALA A 110 -14.74 12.25 35.01
CA ALA A 110 -14.81 12.62 33.59
C ALA A 110 -13.87 11.76 32.73
N ARG A 111 -12.63 11.52 33.18
CA ARG A 111 -11.68 10.63 32.49
C ARG A 111 -12.19 9.20 32.38
N ARG A 112 -12.75 8.66 33.47
CA ARG A 112 -13.30 7.31 33.50
C ARG A 112 -14.52 7.18 32.57
N ARG A 113 -15.40 8.18 32.54
CA ARG A 113 -16.54 8.22 31.60
C ARG A 113 -16.07 8.26 30.15
N LEU A 114 -15.10 9.11 29.82
CA LEU A 114 -14.55 9.21 28.46
C LEU A 114 -13.95 7.88 28.00
N ARG A 115 -13.18 7.20 28.87
CA ARG A 115 -12.67 5.85 28.60
C ARG A 115 -13.78 4.84 28.33
N ALA A 116 -14.84 4.85 29.14
CA ALA A 116 -15.98 3.96 28.96
C ALA A 116 -16.72 4.19 27.65
N MET A 117 -16.82 5.44 27.17
CA MET A 117 -17.48 5.78 25.90
C MET A 117 -16.69 5.31 24.67
N LEU A 118 -15.35 5.43 24.72
CA LEU A 118 -14.44 5.06 23.62
C LEU A 118 -14.12 3.55 23.58
N GLY A 119 -14.17 2.88 24.73
CA GLY A 119 -13.98 1.44 24.86
C GLY A 119 -12.52 0.98 25.02
N ASN A 120 -11.52 1.83 24.74
CA ASN A 120 -10.12 1.53 25.00
C ASN A 120 -9.28 2.80 25.29
N ASP A 121 -8.09 2.61 25.87
CA ASP A 121 -7.17 3.72 26.21
C ASP A 121 -6.44 4.31 24.99
N GLU A 122 -6.27 3.52 23.93
CA GLU A 122 -5.56 3.89 22.71
C GLU A 122 -6.35 4.92 21.89
N ALA A 123 -7.66 4.71 21.72
CA ALA A 123 -8.57 5.66 21.10
C ALA A 123 -8.62 6.98 21.87
N ARG A 124 -8.58 6.93 23.21
CA ARG A 124 -8.47 8.14 24.05
C ARG A 124 -7.16 8.88 23.78
N ALA A 125 -6.04 8.16 23.71
CA ALA A 125 -4.73 8.73 23.40
C ALA A 125 -4.67 9.35 21.99
N ALA A 126 -5.50 8.88 21.05
CA ALA A 126 -5.60 9.44 19.71
C ALA A 126 -6.44 10.74 19.61
N LEU A 127 -7.34 11.01 20.57
CA LEU A 127 -8.25 12.18 20.50
C LEU A 127 -7.54 13.54 20.35
N PRO A 128 -6.43 13.83 21.05
CA PRO A 128 -5.70 15.08 20.83
C PRO A 128 -5.22 15.25 19.38
N THR A 129 -4.73 14.16 18.76
CA THR A 129 -4.29 14.16 17.37
C THR A 129 -5.48 14.30 16.41
N ILE A 130 -6.62 13.65 16.69
CA ILE A 130 -7.87 13.83 15.92
C ILE A 130 -8.31 15.29 15.98
N LEU A 131 -8.31 15.90 17.17
CA LEU A 131 -8.67 17.31 17.34
C LEU A 131 -7.71 18.25 16.58
N ALA A 132 -6.40 17.98 16.62
CA ALA A 132 -5.41 18.72 15.85
C ALA A 132 -5.65 18.58 14.33
N ALA A 133 -5.93 17.37 13.85
CA ALA A 133 -6.24 17.12 12.44
C ALA A 133 -7.53 17.82 12.00
N LEU A 134 -8.58 17.84 12.81
CA LEU A 134 -9.82 18.57 12.53
C LEU A 134 -9.61 20.09 12.48
N ARG A 135 -8.73 20.65 13.35
CA ARG A 135 -8.33 22.06 13.26
C ARG A 135 -7.57 22.34 11.96
N ALA A 136 -6.72 21.42 11.53
CA ALA A 136 -5.91 21.54 10.30
C ALA A 136 -6.63 21.06 9.02
N ARG A 137 -7.89 20.59 9.10
CA ARG A 137 -8.58 19.89 7.99
C ARG A 137 -8.58 20.64 6.66
N ALA A 138 -8.68 21.97 6.68
CA ALA A 138 -8.67 22.80 5.47
C ALA A 138 -7.30 22.84 4.76
N LEU A 139 -6.23 22.47 5.48
CA LEU A 139 -4.86 22.42 4.96
C LEU A 139 -4.49 21.03 4.42
N LEU A 140 -5.16 19.96 4.84
CA LEU A 140 -4.83 18.60 4.37
C LEU A 140 -4.96 18.43 2.85
N PRO A 141 -6.03 18.92 2.17
CA PRO A 141 -6.10 18.89 0.71
C PRO A 141 -5.00 19.73 0.04
N LYS A 142 -4.59 20.84 0.67
CA LYS A 142 -3.49 21.68 0.17
C LYS A 142 -2.15 20.95 0.28
N ALA A 143 -1.93 20.20 1.36
CA ALA A 143 -0.76 19.36 1.53
C ALA A 143 -0.71 18.21 0.51
N GLN A 144 -1.86 17.59 0.20
CA GLN A 144 -1.93 16.64 -0.91
C GLN A 144 -1.62 17.29 -2.26
N ALA A 145 -2.14 18.49 -2.53
CA ALA A 145 -1.83 19.25 -3.73
C ALA A 145 -0.33 19.59 -3.83
N PHE A 146 0.28 19.97 -2.71
CA PHE A 146 1.73 20.13 -2.59
C PHE A 146 2.47 18.84 -2.96
N GLY A 147 2.09 17.69 -2.38
CA GLY A 147 2.70 16.40 -2.69
C GLY A 147 2.62 16.07 -4.19
N ARG A 148 1.49 16.34 -4.85
CA ARG A 148 1.36 16.20 -6.31
C ARG A 148 2.29 17.15 -7.07
N ALA A 149 2.38 18.41 -6.65
CA ALA A 149 3.24 19.41 -7.28
C ALA A 149 4.73 19.05 -7.17
N THR A 150 5.17 18.40 -6.09
CA THR A 150 6.57 17.95 -5.98
C THR A 150 7.00 16.98 -7.09
N ASN A 151 6.05 16.25 -7.68
CA ASN A 151 6.33 15.32 -8.77
C ASN A 151 6.71 16.05 -10.07
N THR A 152 6.28 17.31 -10.23
CA THR A 152 6.52 18.12 -11.45
C THR A 152 7.66 19.13 -11.28
N ILE A 153 8.06 19.45 -10.04
CA ILE A 153 9.20 20.34 -9.78
C ILE A 153 10.47 19.63 -10.23
N THR A 154 11.18 20.11 -11.24
CA THR A 154 12.45 19.51 -11.70
C THR A 154 13.68 20.16 -11.07
N ASP A 155 13.56 21.42 -10.65
CA ASP A 155 14.64 22.17 -9.99
C ASP A 155 14.72 21.83 -8.49
N ASP A 156 15.90 21.40 -8.04
CA ASP A 156 16.16 21.03 -6.65
C ASP A 156 16.12 22.25 -5.72
N GLN A 157 16.49 23.44 -6.19
CA GLN A 157 16.41 24.65 -5.38
C GLN A 157 14.94 25.03 -5.13
N ALA A 158 14.12 25.03 -6.18
CA ALA A 158 12.67 25.24 -6.05
C ALA A 158 12.01 24.21 -5.11
N LEU A 159 12.40 22.93 -5.19
CA LEU A 159 11.91 21.90 -4.27
C LEU A 159 12.32 22.21 -2.82
N GLY A 160 13.56 22.66 -2.60
CA GLY A 160 14.04 23.05 -1.29
C GLY A 160 13.24 24.22 -0.68
N VAL A 161 13.01 25.27 -1.46
CA VAL A 161 12.18 26.42 -1.06
C VAL A 161 10.75 25.98 -0.74
N ALA A 162 10.18 25.10 -1.56
CA ALA A 162 8.86 24.55 -1.34
C ALA A 162 8.77 23.77 -0.01
N LEU A 163 9.77 22.96 0.32
CA LEU A 163 9.83 22.24 1.60
C LEU A 163 9.98 23.18 2.80
N GLN A 164 10.75 24.27 2.67
CA GLN A 164 10.89 25.29 3.71
C GLN A 164 9.63 26.13 3.93
N SER A 165 8.71 26.17 2.97
CA SER A 165 7.42 26.87 3.09
C SER A 165 6.41 26.16 4.00
N MET A 166 6.68 24.90 4.36
CA MET A 166 5.88 24.17 5.35
C MET A 166 6.11 24.74 6.76
N PRO A 167 5.15 24.58 7.69
CA PRO A 167 5.24 25.14 9.04
C PRO A 167 6.21 24.35 9.93
N LEU A 168 7.51 24.33 9.60
CA LEU A 168 8.55 23.56 10.31
C LEU A 168 8.71 23.95 11.79
N ASN A 169 8.31 25.18 12.15
CA ASN A 169 8.30 25.68 13.53
C ASN A 169 7.15 25.12 14.38
N ASP A 170 6.15 24.47 13.75
CA ASP A 170 5.08 23.74 14.43
C ASP A 170 5.19 22.26 14.01
N PRO A 171 5.95 21.43 14.77
CA PRO A 171 6.19 20.03 14.42
C PRO A 171 4.91 19.20 14.34
N ALA A 172 3.88 19.53 15.13
CA ALA A 172 2.63 18.79 15.14
C ALA A 172 1.83 19.06 13.85
N LEU A 173 1.71 20.33 13.45
CA LEU A 173 1.07 20.67 12.18
C LEU A 173 1.91 20.14 10.99
N ALA A 174 3.23 20.32 11.02
CA ALA A 174 4.11 19.80 9.98
C ALA A 174 3.95 18.28 9.80
N ALA A 175 3.83 17.51 10.88
CA ALA A 175 3.63 16.06 10.81
C ALA A 175 2.34 15.70 10.05
N LEU A 176 1.22 16.36 10.34
CA LEU A 176 -0.05 16.13 9.63
C LEU A 176 0.06 16.48 8.15
N LEU A 177 0.66 17.64 7.83
CA LEU A 177 0.79 18.10 6.45
C LEU A 177 1.75 17.21 5.65
N PHE A 178 2.90 16.84 6.20
CA PHE A 178 3.84 15.97 5.51
C PHE A 178 3.29 14.56 5.35
N HIS A 179 2.55 14.03 6.32
CA HIS A 179 1.89 12.74 6.15
C HIS A 179 0.86 12.79 5.01
N ALA A 180 0.01 13.82 4.97
CA ALA A 180 -0.95 14.01 3.89
C ALA A 180 -0.27 14.17 2.53
N ALA A 181 0.79 14.98 2.45
CA ALA A 181 1.57 15.19 1.24
C ALA A 181 2.24 13.91 0.74
N MET A 182 2.85 13.14 1.63
CA MET A 182 3.64 11.94 1.28
C MET A 182 2.82 10.91 0.51
N SER A 183 1.50 10.80 0.78
CA SER A 183 0.58 9.93 0.02
C SER A 183 0.56 10.21 -1.48
N GLN A 184 0.90 11.44 -1.89
CA GLN A 184 0.85 11.91 -3.27
C GLN A 184 2.23 12.00 -3.95
N ILE A 185 3.31 11.80 -3.19
CA ILE A 185 4.68 11.89 -3.70
C ILE A 185 5.06 10.58 -4.38
N ALA A 186 5.35 10.61 -5.67
CA ALA A 186 5.69 9.42 -6.45
C ALA A 186 7.15 8.96 -6.24
N ASN A 187 8.06 9.90 -5.97
CA ASN A 187 9.49 9.64 -5.79
C ASN A 187 10.00 10.19 -4.44
N PRO A 188 9.89 9.40 -3.35
CA PRO A 188 10.36 9.80 -2.02
C PRO A 188 11.87 10.10 -1.95
N SER A 189 12.70 9.48 -2.79
CA SER A 189 14.15 9.74 -2.82
C SER A 189 14.48 11.19 -3.13
N ARG A 190 13.69 11.86 -3.98
CA ARG A 190 13.89 13.29 -4.28
C ARG A 190 13.63 14.18 -3.07
N ILE A 191 12.67 13.80 -2.23
CA ILE A 191 12.41 14.51 -0.99
C ILE A 191 13.57 14.29 -0.02
N ALA A 192 14.03 13.04 0.13
CA ALA A 192 15.17 12.72 0.97
C ALA A 192 16.43 13.50 0.54
N THR A 193 16.78 13.53 -0.74
CA THR A 193 17.95 14.29 -1.20
C THR A 193 17.79 15.79 -0.99
N ALA A 194 16.59 16.35 -1.21
CA ALA A 194 16.33 17.76 -0.99
C ALA A 194 16.48 18.16 0.48
N ILE A 195 15.93 17.38 1.43
CA ILE A 195 16.06 17.69 2.86
C ILE A 195 17.51 17.57 3.34
N LEU A 196 18.31 16.68 2.75
CA LEU A 196 19.73 16.56 3.10
C LEU A 196 20.55 17.75 2.63
N LYS A 197 20.27 18.26 1.43
CA LYS A 197 20.89 19.50 0.94
C LYS A 197 20.57 20.68 1.87
N LEU A 198 19.34 20.76 2.36
CA LEU A 198 18.92 21.79 3.30
C LEU A 198 19.49 21.60 4.72
N ALA A 199 19.62 20.35 5.18
CA ALA A 199 20.22 20.02 6.47
C ALA A 199 21.75 20.16 6.49
N GLY A 200 22.38 20.29 5.31
CA GLY A 200 23.81 20.47 5.12
C GLY A 200 24.64 19.19 5.17
N ASN A 201 24.16 18.14 5.84
CA ASN A 201 24.81 16.83 5.90
C ASN A 201 23.78 15.69 6.14
N GLY A 202 24.14 14.48 5.73
CA GLY A 202 23.33 13.27 5.65
C GLY A 202 22.93 12.60 6.98
N THR A 203 23.30 13.15 8.14
CA THR A 203 23.08 12.47 9.43
C THR A 203 21.69 12.76 10.01
N GLU A 204 21.12 11.76 10.70
CA GLU A 204 19.85 11.86 11.43
C GLU A 204 19.76 13.14 12.29
N ALA A 205 20.80 13.43 13.09
CA ALA A 205 20.84 14.60 13.96
C ALA A 205 20.78 15.95 13.20
N ASN A 206 21.30 16.01 11.97
CA ASN A 206 21.20 17.22 11.15
C ASN A 206 19.80 17.40 10.57
N VAL A 207 19.17 16.31 10.13
CA VAL A 207 17.79 16.31 9.64
C VAL A 207 16.82 16.76 10.74
N GLU A 208 17.00 16.26 11.97
CA GLU A 208 16.20 16.68 13.12
C GLU A 208 16.40 18.17 13.44
N ARG A 209 17.65 18.63 13.53
CA ARG A 209 17.97 20.03 13.84
C ARG A 209 17.45 21.00 12.79
N ALA A 210 17.40 20.58 11.53
CA ALA A 210 16.82 21.35 10.44
C ALA A 210 15.28 21.35 10.42
N GLY A 211 14.63 20.65 11.36
CA GLY A 211 13.17 20.60 11.49
C GLY A 211 12.49 19.61 10.54
N PHE A 212 13.24 18.73 9.86
CA PHE A 212 12.70 17.80 8.88
C PHE A 212 12.34 16.42 9.44
N ALA A 213 12.41 16.23 10.76
CA ALA A 213 11.96 15.00 11.42
C ALA A 213 10.53 14.56 11.01
N PRO A 214 9.54 15.46 10.88
CA PRO A 214 8.19 15.07 10.45
C PRO A 214 8.11 14.43 9.06
N ILE A 215 9.05 14.74 8.15
CA ILE A 215 9.10 14.13 6.81
C ILE A 215 9.56 12.67 6.92
N VAL A 216 10.59 12.41 7.72
CA VAL A 216 11.09 11.05 7.95
C VAL A 216 10.03 10.20 8.65
N ASP A 217 9.38 10.76 9.66
CA ASP A 217 8.24 10.13 10.34
C ASP A 217 7.09 9.84 9.36
N ALA A 218 6.78 10.75 8.43
CA ALA A 218 5.80 10.49 7.39
C ALA A 218 6.22 9.36 6.45
N MET A 219 7.49 9.28 6.01
CA MET A 219 7.98 8.18 5.18
C MET A 219 7.87 6.83 5.90
N LEU A 220 8.23 6.77 7.19
CA LEU A 220 8.10 5.57 8.01
C LEU A 220 6.64 5.18 8.22
N ALA A 221 5.76 6.15 8.48
CA ALA A 221 4.32 5.92 8.62
C ALA A 221 3.71 5.35 7.33
N HIS A 222 4.09 5.88 6.16
CA HIS A 222 3.65 5.35 4.88
C HIS A 222 4.24 3.97 4.57
N ALA A 223 5.48 3.70 5.00
CA ALA A 223 6.13 2.41 4.82
C ALA A 223 5.44 1.31 5.64
N GLN A 224 5.12 1.57 6.92
CA GLN A 224 4.35 0.62 7.73
C GLN A 224 2.93 0.42 7.20
N ASN A 225 2.28 1.48 6.66
CA ASN A 225 0.90 1.37 6.19
C ASN A 225 0.77 0.41 4.99
N GLN A 226 1.87 0.07 4.32
CA GLN A 226 1.86 -0.98 3.30
C GLN A 226 1.58 -2.38 3.89
N LEU A 227 1.80 -2.61 5.18
CA LEU A 227 1.52 -3.90 5.83
C LEU A 227 0.06 -4.34 5.67
N HIS A 228 -0.87 -3.39 5.60
CA HIS A 228 -2.30 -3.65 5.40
C HIS A 228 -2.56 -4.45 4.12
N VAL A 229 -1.91 -4.08 3.01
CA VAL A 229 -2.11 -4.70 1.69
C VAL A 229 -1.19 -5.90 1.41
N LEU A 230 -0.19 -6.12 2.26
CA LEU A 230 0.77 -7.22 2.14
C LEU A 230 0.28 -8.53 2.78
N GLN A 231 -0.94 -8.56 3.31
CA GLN A 231 -1.58 -9.77 3.81
C GLN A 231 -2.92 -10.00 3.09
N PRO A 232 -2.91 -10.33 1.79
CA PRO A 232 -4.15 -10.62 1.11
C PRO A 232 -4.71 -11.96 1.63
N MET A 233 -5.87 -11.90 2.27
CA MET A 233 -6.59 -13.07 2.78
C MET A 233 -7.50 -13.65 1.70
N GLY A 234 -7.46 -14.97 1.53
CA GLY A 234 -8.41 -15.72 0.70
C GLY A 234 -7.99 -15.94 -0.77
N PRO A 235 -8.85 -16.64 -1.54
CA PRO A 235 -8.58 -17.05 -2.91
C PRO A 235 -8.56 -15.89 -3.93
N PHE A 236 -9.11 -14.72 -3.56
CA PHE A 236 -9.16 -13.51 -4.40
C PHE A 236 -8.17 -12.44 -3.93
N ALA A 237 -7.02 -12.88 -3.43
CA ALA A 237 -5.92 -12.01 -3.08
C ALA A 237 -5.56 -11.09 -4.26
N ASP A 238 -5.70 -9.77 -4.10
CA ASP A 238 -5.30 -8.78 -5.10
C ASP A 238 -3.76 -8.70 -5.14
N ILE A 239 -3.17 -9.56 -5.97
CA ILE A 239 -1.71 -9.67 -6.09
C ILE A 239 -1.10 -8.38 -6.64
N ASP A 240 -1.83 -7.66 -7.50
CA ASP A 240 -1.37 -6.39 -8.06
C ASP A 240 -1.30 -5.32 -6.97
N LEU A 241 -2.27 -5.30 -6.05
CA LEU A 241 -2.22 -4.44 -4.88
C LEU A 241 -1.07 -4.81 -3.93
N THR A 242 -0.82 -6.11 -3.70
CA THR A 242 0.33 -6.57 -2.91
C THR A 242 1.65 -6.14 -3.54
N CYS A 243 1.84 -6.34 -4.86
CA CYS A 243 3.04 -5.95 -5.58
C CYS A 243 3.26 -4.43 -5.53
N ARG A 244 2.21 -3.63 -5.79
CA ARG A 244 2.28 -2.16 -5.68
C ARG A 244 2.61 -1.70 -4.26
N GLY A 245 2.04 -2.36 -3.24
CA GLY A 245 2.36 -2.10 -1.84
C GLY A 245 3.83 -2.39 -1.52
N LEU A 246 4.37 -3.50 -2.03
CA LEU A 246 5.77 -3.87 -1.86
C LEU A 246 6.73 -2.88 -2.53
N GLU A 247 6.45 -2.49 -3.77
CA GLU A 247 7.21 -1.47 -4.50
C GLU A 247 7.16 -0.10 -3.80
N ARG A 248 6.00 0.27 -3.26
CA ARG A 248 5.83 1.52 -2.49
C ARG A 248 6.66 1.48 -1.22
N TYR A 249 6.60 0.39 -0.46
CA TYR A 249 7.43 0.15 0.71
C TYR A 249 8.92 0.25 0.36
N HIS A 250 9.36 -0.45 -0.69
CA HIS A 250 10.74 -0.45 -1.14
C HIS A 250 11.23 0.97 -1.49
N ARG A 251 10.46 1.75 -2.26
CA ARG A 251 10.82 3.13 -2.59
C ARG A 251 10.98 4.03 -1.36
N LEU A 252 10.09 3.90 -0.37
CA LEU A 252 10.16 4.67 0.89
C LEU A 252 11.39 4.28 1.71
N VAL A 253 11.61 2.98 1.91
CA VAL A 253 12.78 2.49 2.66
C VAL A 253 14.08 2.85 1.96
N ARG A 254 14.15 2.70 0.64
CA ARG A 254 15.35 3.04 -0.13
C ARG A 254 15.66 4.53 -0.09
N ALA A 255 14.64 5.40 -0.10
CA ALA A 255 14.81 6.84 0.08
C ALA A 255 15.40 7.19 1.45
N LEU A 256 15.05 6.43 2.49
CA LEU A 256 15.60 6.62 3.83
C LEU A 256 17.02 6.08 3.94
N THR A 257 17.21 4.79 3.69
CA THR A 257 18.50 4.09 3.91
C THR A 257 19.58 4.44 2.90
N GLY A 258 19.20 4.91 1.70
CA GLY A 258 20.14 5.32 0.67
C GLY A 258 20.71 6.72 0.85
N HIS A 259 20.12 7.52 1.73
CA HIS A 259 20.43 8.94 1.84
C HIS A 259 20.74 9.38 3.28
N ILE A 260 20.01 8.85 4.27
CA ILE A 260 20.16 9.26 5.67
C ILE A 260 21.03 8.26 6.42
N GLU A 261 22.08 8.76 7.07
CA GLU A 261 22.88 8.01 8.04
C GLU A 261 22.18 8.02 9.40
N PHE A 262 21.49 6.91 9.70
CA PHE A 262 20.82 6.71 10.98
C PHE A 262 21.80 6.39 12.09
N SER A 263 21.55 6.97 13.26
CA SER A 263 22.31 6.66 14.47
C SER A 263 21.98 5.25 14.96
N ARG A 264 22.97 4.55 15.50
CA ARG A 264 22.75 3.21 16.07
C ARG A 264 21.74 3.31 17.21
N ASN A 265 20.76 2.41 17.21
CA ASN A 265 19.69 2.33 18.22
C ASN A 265 18.80 3.59 18.31
N SER A 266 18.77 4.43 17.28
CA SER A 266 17.79 5.51 17.21
C SER A 266 16.36 4.98 17.07
N ARG A 267 15.38 5.86 17.33
CA ARG A 267 13.96 5.55 17.10
C ARG A 267 13.74 5.15 15.65
N TRP A 268 14.29 5.91 14.69
CA TRP A 268 14.11 5.65 13.27
C TRP A 268 14.72 4.31 12.83
N SER A 269 15.93 4.00 13.28
CA SER A 269 16.56 2.70 12.96
C SER A 269 15.79 1.52 13.58
N THR A 270 15.29 1.67 14.80
CA THR A 270 14.46 0.64 15.47
C THR A 270 13.15 0.41 14.73
N VAL A 271 12.44 1.49 14.39
CA VAL A 271 11.19 1.43 13.62
C VAL A 271 11.43 0.75 12.27
N LEU A 272 12.44 1.18 11.54
CA LEU A 272 12.76 0.65 10.22
C LEU A 272 13.07 -0.86 10.28
N ALA A 273 13.88 -1.30 11.25
CA ALA A 273 14.18 -2.71 11.45
C ALA A 273 12.92 -3.53 11.73
N THR A 274 12.02 -3.04 12.58
CA THR A 274 10.76 -3.72 12.92
C THR A 274 9.82 -3.79 11.73
N ILE A 275 9.64 -2.70 10.97
CA ILE A 275 8.80 -2.71 9.76
C ILE A 275 9.38 -3.69 8.73
N THR A 276 10.71 -3.66 8.51
CA THR A 276 11.40 -4.57 7.57
C THR A 276 11.15 -6.02 7.93
N LYS A 277 11.28 -6.36 9.21
CA LYS A 277 10.98 -7.69 9.73
C LYS A 277 9.51 -8.06 9.46
N LYS A 278 8.56 -7.19 9.77
CA LYS A 278 7.12 -7.47 9.62
C LYS A 278 6.68 -7.61 8.16
N VAL A 279 7.23 -6.80 7.26
CA VAL A 279 7.02 -6.93 5.82
C VAL A 279 7.57 -8.28 5.34
N SER A 280 8.78 -8.63 5.75
CA SER A 280 9.43 -9.90 5.37
C SER A 280 8.62 -11.11 5.85
N GLU A 281 8.20 -11.11 7.13
CA GLU A 281 7.37 -12.17 7.73
C GLU A 281 6.03 -12.38 7.00
N ARG A 282 5.42 -11.31 6.44
CA ARG A 282 4.15 -11.40 5.71
C ARG A 282 4.31 -12.01 4.31
N ILE A 283 5.44 -11.74 3.66
CA ILE A 283 5.72 -12.20 2.29
C ILE A 283 6.32 -13.61 2.27
N GLU A 284 7.09 -13.98 3.29
CA GLU A 284 7.84 -15.24 3.32
C GLU A 284 7.00 -16.50 3.05
N PRO A 285 5.79 -16.69 3.62
CA PRO A 285 5.00 -17.89 3.36
C PRO A 285 4.68 -18.07 1.88
N ARG A 286 4.26 -16.98 1.20
CA ARG A 286 3.94 -17.01 -0.23
C ARG A 286 5.14 -17.37 -1.08
N LEU A 287 6.32 -16.89 -0.70
CA LEU A 287 7.58 -17.20 -1.38
C LEU A 287 7.91 -18.70 -1.34
N ARG A 288 7.62 -19.37 -0.20
CA ARG A 288 7.85 -20.81 -0.04
C ARG A 288 6.89 -21.65 -0.90
N ASP A 289 5.67 -21.16 -1.13
CA ASP A 289 4.64 -21.89 -1.86
C ASP A 289 4.80 -21.81 -3.40
N VAL A 290 5.45 -20.76 -3.94
CA VAL A 290 5.58 -20.53 -5.40
C VAL A 290 6.08 -21.77 -6.15
N VAL A 291 7.12 -22.42 -5.65
CA VAL A 291 7.71 -23.59 -6.31
C VAL A 291 6.72 -24.76 -6.35
N ALA A 292 5.97 -24.96 -5.28
CA ALA A 292 4.96 -26.00 -5.22
C ALA A 292 3.81 -25.70 -6.19
N ASP A 293 3.33 -24.46 -6.24
CA ASP A 293 2.27 -24.02 -7.13
C ASP A 293 2.66 -24.19 -8.61
N VAL A 294 3.87 -23.78 -8.98
CA VAL A 294 4.41 -23.97 -10.35
C VAL A 294 4.50 -25.47 -10.69
N ASN A 295 5.00 -26.28 -9.77
CA ASN A 295 5.10 -27.73 -10.00
C ASN A 295 3.74 -28.39 -10.15
N GLN A 296 2.74 -27.99 -9.35
CA GLN A 296 1.43 -28.61 -9.36
C GLN A 296 0.57 -28.15 -10.54
N SER A 297 0.70 -26.90 -10.96
CA SER A 297 -0.05 -26.34 -12.10
C SER A 297 0.45 -26.85 -13.45
N LEU A 298 1.77 -27.03 -13.61
CA LEU A 298 2.38 -27.45 -14.88
C LEU A 298 2.61 -28.96 -15.01
N ARG A 299 2.19 -29.74 -14.01
CA ARG A 299 2.28 -31.20 -14.04
C ARG A 299 1.14 -31.80 -14.85
N HIS A 300 1.48 -32.73 -15.75
CA HIS A 300 0.53 -33.61 -16.42
C HIS A 300 -0.05 -34.66 -15.46
N ALA A 301 -1.29 -35.08 -15.68
CA ALA A 301 -1.94 -36.14 -14.90
C ALA A 301 -1.13 -37.46 -14.91
N ARG A 302 -1.37 -38.28 -13.87
CA ARG A 302 -0.79 -39.63 -13.78
C ARG A 302 -1.54 -40.55 -14.74
N GLU A 303 -0.85 -41.59 -15.20
CA GLU A 303 -1.46 -42.65 -16.03
C GLU A 303 -2.73 -43.19 -15.37
N GLY A 304 -3.82 -43.29 -16.15
CA GLY A 304 -5.12 -43.77 -15.69
C GLY A 304 -6.06 -42.71 -15.09
N VAL A 305 -5.63 -41.45 -14.97
CA VAL A 305 -6.49 -40.32 -14.56
C VAL A 305 -6.66 -39.36 -15.74
N ALA A 306 -7.89 -38.89 -15.98
CA ALA A 306 -8.16 -37.89 -17.02
C ALA A 306 -7.37 -36.60 -16.74
N ASP A 307 -6.62 -36.12 -17.73
CA ASP A 307 -5.88 -34.86 -17.59
C ASP A 307 -6.86 -33.70 -17.48
N ARG A 308 -6.61 -32.81 -16.51
CA ARG A 308 -7.44 -31.63 -16.25
C ARG A 308 -6.56 -30.47 -15.87
N LEU A 309 -6.95 -29.29 -16.33
CA LEU A 309 -6.36 -28.03 -15.89
C LEU A 309 -7.11 -27.55 -14.65
N ASP A 310 -6.36 -27.19 -13.62
CA ASP A 310 -6.89 -26.58 -12.40
C ASP A 310 -6.58 -25.08 -12.47
N ASP A 311 -7.59 -24.29 -12.84
CA ASP A 311 -7.46 -22.86 -13.09
C ASP A 311 -7.02 -22.09 -11.83
N ASP A 312 -7.45 -22.53 -10.64
CA ASP A 312 -7.08 -21.92 -9.37
C ASP A 312 -5.59 -22.12 -9.09
N ARG A 313 -5.07 -23.33 -9.34
CA ARG A 313 -3.62 -23.61 -9.22
C ARG A 313 -2.79 -22.85 -10.25
N LEU A 314 -3.30 -22.74 -11.47
CA LEU A 314 -2.64 -21.99 -12.54
C LEU A 314 -2.52 -20.52 -12.19
N LEU A 315 -3.61 -19.93 -11.69
CA LEU A 315 -3.66 -18.56 -11.21
C LEU A 315 -2.73 -18.35 -10.01
N ALA A 316 -2.71 -19.27 -9.04
CA ALA A 316 -1.79 -19.21 -7.91
C ALA A 316 -0.33 -19.21 -8.35
N ALA A 317 0.05 -20.08 -9.29
CA ALA A 317 1.41 -20.15 -9.84
C ALA A 317 1.81 -18.89 -10.62
N LEU A 318 0.89 -18.32 -11.42
CA LEU A 318 1.11 -17.06 -12.14
C LEU A 318 1.32 -15.91 -11.15
N ASN A 319 0.40 -15.76 -10.19
CA ASN A 319 0.47 -14.75 -9.14
C ASN A 319 1.75 -14.87 -8.30
N GLY A 320 2.13 -16.10 -7.93
CA GLY A 320 3.39 -16.40 -7.24
C GLY A 320 4.62 -16.00 -8.05
N THR A 321 4.62 -16.24 -9.37
CA THR A 321 5.73 -15.87 -10.25
C THR A 321 5.86 -14.34 -10.39
N TYR A 322 4.74 -13.60 -10.51
CA TYR A 322 4.75 -12.14 -10.52
C TYR A 322 5.24 -11.54 -9.20
N LEU A 323 4.76 -12.07 -8.06
CA LEU A 323 5.22 -11.65 -6.75
C LEU A 323 6.72 -11.90 -6.59
N LEU A 324 7.20 -13.08 -6.99
CA LEU A 324 8.61 -13.45 -6.94
C LEU A 324 9.48 -12.48 -7.77
N ALA A 325 9.03 -12.05 -8.95
CA ALA A 325 9.72 -11.03 -9.73
C ALA A 325 9.72 -9.66 -9.03
N THR A 326 8.60 -9.26 -8.42
CA THR A 326 8.51 -7.99 -7.67
C THR A 326 9.45 -8.00 -6.45
N ILE A 327 9.54 -9.13 -5.73
CA ILE A 327 10.47 -9.30 -4.60
C ILE A 327 11.92 -9.16 -5.06
N ARG A 328 12.29 -9.69 -6.24
CA ARG A 328 13.63 -9.54 -6.80
C ARG A 328 14.04 -8.07 -6.89
N ASP A 329 13.14 -7.24 -7.39
CA ASP A 329 13.40 -5.81 -7.61
C ASP A 329 13.36 -5.03 -6.27
N CYS A 330 12.74 -5.58 -5.22
CA CYS A 330 12.65 -4.98 -3.89
C CYS A 330 13.61 -5.57 -2.84
N ARG A 331 14.48 -6.53 -3.23
CA ARG A 331 15.23 -7.40 -2.29
C ARG A 331 16.07 -6.65 -1.26
N ASP A 332 16.64 -5.51 -1.64
CA ASP A 332 17.54 -4.71 -0.78
C ASP A 332 16.80 -4.06 0.41
N SER A 333 15.47 -4.08 0.42
CA SER A 333 14.64 -3.57 1.52
C SER A 333 13.97 -4.68 2.33
N LEU A 334 14.32 -5.94 2.06
CA LEU A 334 13.72 -7.14 2.65
C LEU A 334 14.78 -7.99 3.34
N ALA A 335 14.36 -8.72 4.37
CA ALA A 335 15.20 -9.68 5.09
C ALA A 335 14.91 -11.12 4.62
N LEU A 336 14.86 -11.34 3.29
CA LEU A 336 14.42 -12.62 2.69
C LEU A 336 15.45 -13.27 1.76
N ASN A 337 16.70 -12.79 1.72
CA ASN A 337 17.70 -13.15 0.70
C ASN A 337 17.85 -14.66 0.47
N ALA A 338 18.10 -15.44 1.54
CA ALA A 338 18.31 -16.89 1.41
C ALA A 338 17.07 -17.63 0.88
N THR A 339 15.89 -17.35 1.46
CA THR A 339 14.62 -17.94 1.03
C THR A 339 14.29 -17.55 -0.41
N PHE A 340 14.58 -16.30 -0.79
CA PHE A 340 14.38 -15.78 -2.15
C PHE A 340 15.29 -16.49 -3.15
N ASP A 341 16.60 -16.55 -2.91
CA ASP A 341 17.55 -17.16 -3.83
C ASP A 341 17.20 -18.63 -4.10
N GLN A 342 16.79 -19.36 -3.06
CA GLN A 342 16.29 -20.73 -3.18
C GLN A 342 15.03 -20.80 -4.05
N ALA A 343 13.99 -20.04 -3.72
CA ALA A 343 12.73 -20.04 -4.46
C ALA A 343 12.92 -19.59 -5.92
N TRP A 344 13.77 -18.59 -6.16
CA TRP A 344 14.11 -18.06 -7.48
C TRP A 344 14.80 -19.11 -8.37
N SER A 345 15.78 -19.81 -7.81
CA SER A 345 16.50 -20.88 -8.50
C SER A 345 15.59 -22.07 -8.81
N GLN A 346 14.88 -22.57 -7.78
CA GLN A 346 13.99 -23.74 -7.91
C GLN A 346 12.83 -23.49 -8.87
N THR A 347 12.24 -22.29 -8.85
CA THR A 347 11.18 -21.91 -9.80
C THR A 347 11.70 -21.91 -11.23
N GLY A 348 12.92 -21.41 -11.46
CA GLY A 348 13.56 -21.45 -12.79
C GLY A 348 13.76 -22.88 -13.30
N GLN A 349 14.32 -23.76 -12.47
CA GLN A 349 14.54 -25.16 -12.80
C GLN A 349 13.22 -25.91 -13.06
N ALA A 350 12.20 -25.68 -12.23
CA ALA A 350 10.89 -26.28 -12.39
C ALA A 350 10.23 -25.85 -13.71
N LEU A 351 10.28 -24.55 -14.05
CA LEU A 351 9.76 -24.05 -15.32
C LEU A 351 10.46 -24.68 -16.51
N GLU A 352 11.80 -24.71 -16.54
CA GLU A 352 12.53 -25.35 -17.63
C GLU A 352 12.16 -26.82 -17.82
N MET A 353 12.07 -27.58 -16.72
CA MET A 353 11.69 -28.98 -16.75
C MET A 353 10.28 -29.18 -17.31
N HIS A 354 9.29 -28.47 -16.77
CA HIS A 354 7.90 -28.62 -17.19
C HIS A 354 7.64 -28.10 -18.60
N LEU A 355 8.31 -27.01 -19.02
CA LEU A 355 8.20 -26.49 -20.38
C LEU A 355 8.73 -27.47 -21.42
N ARG A 356 9.91 -28.07 -21.16
CA ARG A 356 10.46 -29.11 -22.04
C ARG A 356 9.51 -30.31 -22.12
N ARG A 357 9.02 -30.78 -20.97
CA ARG A 357 8.09 -31.92 -20.92
C ARG A 357 6.78 -31.66 -21.65
N ASN A 358 6.14 -30.50 -21.43
CA ASN A 358 4.88 -30.17 -22.09
C ASN A 358 5.08 -29.94 -23.60
N LEU A 359 6.21 -29.36 -24.04
CA LEU A 359 6.57 -29.29 -25.46
C LEU A 359 6.71 -30.69 -26.10
N ASP A 360 7.32 -31.64 -25.39
CA ASP A 360 7.45 -33.02 -25.88
C ASP A 360 6.10 -33.75 -25.94
N LEU A 361 5.16 -33.44 -25.04
CA LEU A 361 3.79 -33.95 -25.10
C LEU A 361 3.04 -33.38 -26.31
N ILE A 362 3.11 -32.06 -26.56
CA ILE A 362 2.51 -31.44 -27.75
C ILE A 362 3.11 -31.98 -29.05
N ARG A 363 4.40 -32.32 -29.08
CA ARG A 363 5.00 -32.96 -30.26
C ARG A 363 4.44 -34.35 -30.54
N LYS A 364 3.96 -35.07 -29.51
CA LYS A 364 3.38 -36.40 -29.62
C LYS A 364 1.89 -36.35 -29.95
N ASP A 365 1.19 -35.40 -29.35
CA ASP A 365 -0.23 -35.14 -29.57
C ASP A 365 -0.48 -33.62 -29.75
N PRO A 366 -0.32 -33.10 -30.98
CA PRO A 366 -0.51 -31.68 -31.27
C PRO A 366 -1.93 -31.15 -31.01
N GLY A 367 -2.94 -32.03 -30.90
CA GLY A 367 -4.34 -31.67 -30.72
C GLY A 367 -4.77 -31.54 -29.25
N ASP A 368 -3.91 -31.87 -28.29
CA ASP A 368 -4.26 -31.83 -26.86
C ASP A 368 -4.38 -30.38 -26.34
N ALA A 369 -5.63 -29.91 -26.30
CA ALA A 369 -5.98 -28.58 -25.81
C ALA A 369 -5.55 -28.32 -24.35
N ILE A 370 -5.53 -29.34 -23.49
CA ILE A 370 -5.19 -29.19 -22.07
C ILE A 370 -3.69 -28.98 -21.90
N THR A 371 -2.88 -29.81 -22.57
CA THR A 371 -1.42 -29.62 -22.59
C THR A 371 -1.06 -28.29 -23.27
N GLY A 372 -1.80 -27.88 -24.31
CA GLY A 372 -1.59 -26.60 -25.00
C GLY A 372 -1.81 -25.41 -24.06
N ALA A 373 -2.95 -25.38 -23.35
CA ALA A 373 -3.27 -24.35 -22.37
C ALA A 373 -2.25 -24.30 -21.21
N ARG A 374 -1.84 -25.47 -20.71
CA ARG A 374 -0.80 -25.58 -19.68
C ARG A 374 0.54 -25.02 -20.14
N LEU A 375 0.93 -25.32 -21.39
CA LEU A 375 2.16 -24.81 -21.99
C LEU A 375 2.12 -23.29 -22.14
N ASP A 376 0.99 -22.72 -22.56
CA ASP A 376 0.82 -21.26 -22.69
C ASP A 376 0.99 -20.54 -21.35
N ALA A 377 0.41 -21.08 -20.29
CA ALA A 377 0.60 -20.55 -18.94
C ALA A 377 2.05 -20.65 -18.48
N GLY A 378 2.72 -21.78 -18.72
CA GLY A 378 4.14 -21.94 -18.44
C GLY A 378 5.02 -20.95 -19.22
N ILE A 379 4.70 -20.67 -20.48
CA ILE A 379 5.39 -19.66 -21.30
C ILE A 379 5.21 -18.26 -20.69
N LYS A 380 4.02 -17.95 -20.17
CA LYS A 380 3.77 -16.66 -19.49
C LYS A 380 4.58 -16.53 -18.19
N MET A 381 4.67 -17.60 -17.39
CA MET A 381 5.54 -17.62 -16.21
C MET A 381 7.02 -17.47 -16.59
N ALA A 382 7.46 -18.11 -17.68
CA ALA A 382 8.82 -17.99 -18.20
C ALA A 382 9.16 -16.60 -18.72
N GLU A 383 8.20 -15.88 -19.31
CA GLU A 383 8.36 -14.49 -19.72
C GLU A 383 8.72 -13.59 -18.52
N VAL A 384 8.04 -13.79 -17.39
CA VAL A 384 8.32 -13.07 -16.14
C VAL A 384 9.66 -13.51 -15.53
N ARG A 385 9.94 -14.81 -15.53
CA ARG A 385 11.11 -15.38 -14.85
C ARG A 385 12.44 -15.20 -15.60
N PHE A 386 12.43 -15.24 -16.93
CA PHE A 386 13.65 -15.25 -17.75
C PHE A 386 13.76 -13.97 -18.58
N ASN A 387 12.81 -13.73 -19.48
CA ASN A 387 12.60 -12.50 -20.28
C ASN A 387 11.64 -12.82 -21.45
N SER A 388 11.27 -11.79 -22.23
CA SER A 388 10.44 -11.90 -23.44
C SER A 388 11.10 -12.74 -24.54
N GLU A 389 12.40 -12.61 -24.77
CA GLU A 389 13.12 -13.33 -25.84
C GLU A 389 13.09 -14.85 -25.65
N TYR A 390 13.23 -15.30 -24.41
CA TYR A 390 13.12 -16.71 -24.02
C TYR A 390 11.68 -17.21 -24.25
N ALA A 391 10.67 -16.43 -23.84
CA ALA A 391 9.27 -16.76 -24.09
C ALA A 391 8.94 -16.84 -25.59
N ASP A 392 9.46 -15.93 -26.41
CA ASP A 392 9.28 -15.95 -27.87
C ASP A 392 9.90 -17.19 -28.53
N THR A 393 11.03 -17.65 -28.00
CA THR A 393 11.65 -18.90 -28.44
C THR A 393 10.74 -20.10 -28.14
N LEU A 394 10.11 -20.14 -26.98
CA LEU A 394 9.15 -21.19 -26.62
C LEU A 394 7.85 -21.11 -27.45
N ARG A 395 7.31 -19.91 -27.69
CA ARG A 395 6.13 -19.70 -28.55
C ARG A 395 6.37 -20.22 -29.97
N ARG A 396 7.55 -19.94 -30.53
CA ARG A 396 7.97 -20.48 -31.84
C ARG A 396 8.12 -22.00 -31.81
N ALA A 397 8.71 -22.56 -30.75
CA ALA A 397 8.86 -24.01 -30.60
C ALA A 397 7.50 -24.73 -30.51
N ARG A 398 6.53 -24.13 -29.80
CA ARG A 398 5.14 -24.61 -29.74
C ARG A 398 4.49 -24.59 -31.13
N ALA A 399 4.50 -23.46 -31.81
CA ALA A 399 3.91 -23.33 -33.16
C ALA A 399 4.53 -24.32 -34.16
N ALA A 400 5.82 -24.62 -34.04
CA ALA A 400 6.48 -25.62 -34.87
C ALA A 400 6.06 -27.06 -34.54
N ALA A 401 5.75 -27.35 -33.27
CA ALA A 401 5.24 -28.65 -32.86
C ALA A 401 3.79 -28.88 -33.34
N GLU A 402 2.97 -27.84 -33.33
CA GLU A 402 1.57 -27.89 -33.78
C GLU A 402 1.44 -28.06 -35.31
N ARG A 403 2.40 -27.56 -36.10
CA ARG A 403 2.43 -27.73 -37.57
C ARG A 403 2.82 -29.13 -38.05
N ARG A 404 3.07 -30.08 -37.15
CA ARG A 404 3.38 -31.48 -37.50
C ARG A 404 2.13 -32.34 -37.69
N ILE A 405 0.94 -31.74 -37.57
CA ILE A 405 -0.35 -32.23 -38.10
C ILE A 405 -0.31 -32.14 -39.62
#